data_AF-A0A661JBH0-F1
#
_entry.id   AF-A0A661JBH0-F1
#
_cell.length_a   1.000
_cell.length_b   1.000
_cell.length_c   1.000
_cell.angle_alpha   90.00
_cell.angle_beta   90.00
_cell.angle_gamma   90.00
#
_symmetry.space_group_name_H-M   'P 1'
#
loop_
_entity.id
_entity.type
_entity.pdbx_description
1 polymer ?
#
loop_
_entity_poly.entity_id
_entity_poly.type
_entity_poly.pdbx_seq_one_letter_code
_entity_poly.pdbx_strand_id
1 'polypeptide(L)' 'METFKNFLAEELKDREFTQAFLEERHRLRIAYEIRKARKRRNLTQRQLAQLAGTTQ' A
#
# COMPACT_ATOMS: atom_id res chain seq x y z
N MET A 1 14.21 24.57 3.45
CA MET A 1 13.07 23.65 3.62
C MET A 1 13.57 22.26 3.34
N GLU A 2 13.41 21.35 4.28
CA GLU A 2 13.65 19.94 4.03
C GLU A 2 12.54 19.41 3.10
N THR A 3 12.92 18.61 2.09
CA THR A 3 11.93 17.96 1.23
C THR A 3 11.52 16.63 1.88
N PHE A 4 10.30 16.17 1.63
CA PHE A 4 9.86 14.84 2.08
C PHE A 4 10.84 13.72 1.65
N LYS A 5 11.49 13.87 0.49
CA LYS A 5 12.48 12.91 0.01
C LYS A 5 13.74 12.88 0.89
N ASN A 6 14.21 14.05 1.33
CA ASN A 6 15.39 14.13 2.19
C ASN A 6 15.07 13.58 3.58
N PHE A 7 13.93 13.98 4.15
CA PHE A 7 13.44 13.45 5.42
C PHE A 7 13.34 11.92 5.39
N LEU A 8 12.69 11.36 4.36
CA LEU A 8 12.56 9.91 4.23
C LEU A 8 13.92 9.21 4.07
N ALA A 9 14.88 9.81 3.37
CA ALA A 9 16.21 9.24 3.22
C ALA A 9 16.98 9.19 4.54
N GLU A 10 16.77 10.16 5.43
CA GLU A 10 17.36 10.18 6.78
C GLU A 10 16.70 9.12 7.69
N GLU A 11 15.37 9.03 7.72
CA GLU A 11 14.65 8.03 8.52
C GLU A 11 14.99 6.59 8.10
N LEU A 12 15.20 6.35 6.79
CA LEU A 12 15.61 5.04 6.25
C LEU A 12 17.05 4.64 6.59
N LYS A 13 17.80 5.44 7.34
CA LYS A 13 19.08 5.01 7.92
C LYS A 13 18.86 4.16 9.17
N ASP A 14 17.73 4.33 9.87
CA ASP A 14 17.38 3.48 11.00
C ASP A 14 16.87 2.12 10.51
N ARG A 15 17.43 1.05 11.07
CA ARG A 15 17.17 -0.33 10.61
C ARG A 15 15.75 -0.79 10.97
N GLU A 16 15.27 -0.43 12.16
CA GLU A 16 13.94 -0.84 12.63
C GLU A 16 12.86 -0.12 11.81
N PHE A 17 13.02 1.19 11.64
CA PHE A 17 12.16 2.00 10.78
C PHE A 17 12.16 1.47 9.34
N THR A 18 13.33 1.17 8.78
CA THR A 18 13.43 0.64 7.42
C THR A 18 12.66 -0.67 7.25
N GLN A 19 12.78 -1.58 8.21
CA GLN A 19 12.05 -2.85 8.15
C GLN A 19 10.54 -2.62 8.18
N ALA A 20 10.04 -1.81 9.12
CA ALA A 20 8.62 -1.46 9.20
C ALA A 20 8.12 -0.74 7.93
N PHE A 21 8.91 0.19 7.40
CA PHE A 21 8.60 0.90 6.16
C PHE A 21 8.49 -0.04 4.97
N LEU A 22 9.40 -1.01 4.83
CA LEU A 22 9.39 -1.98 3.75
C LEU A 22 8.16 -2.90 3.82
N GLU A 23 7.76 -3.31 5.02
CA GLU A 23 6.55 -4.11 5.25
C GLU A 23 5.29 -3.35 4.85
N GLU A 24 5.15 -2.10 5.30
CA GLU A 24 4.02 -1.25 4.93
C GLU A 24 4.02 -0.91 3.44
N ARG A 25 5.20 -0.68 2.84
CA ARG A 25 5.34 -0.50 1.39
C ARG A 25 4.86 -1.73 0.61
N HIS A 26 5.13 -2.94 1.11
CA HIS A 26 4.67 -4.17 0.50
C HIS A 26 3.15 -4.30 0.55
N ARG A 27 2.54 -4.05 1.72
CA ARG A 27 1.07 -4.02 1.90
C ARG A 27 0.40 -3.01 0.97
N LEU A 28 0.97 -1.81 0.90
CA LEU A 28 0.49 -0.75 0.02
C LEU A 28 0.55 -1.15 -1.46
N ARG A 29 1.64 -1.79 -1.89
CA ARG A 29 1.77 -2.31 -3.27
C ARG A 29 0.67 -3.30 -3.60
N ILE A 30 0.39 -4.25 -2.71
CA ILE A 30 -0.70 -5.22 -2.89
C ILE A 30 -2.05 -4.49 -3.02
N ALA A 31 -2.31 -3.50 -2.16
CA ALA A 31 -3.54 -2.71 -2.23
C ALA A 31 -3.71 -1.98 -3.57
N TYR A 32 -2.62 -1.40 -4.12
CA TYR A 32 -2.65 -0.78 -5.45
C TYR A 32 -2.94 -1.77 -6.56
N GLU A 33 -2.32 -2.96 -6.54
CA GLU A 33 -2.57 -3.99 -7.55
C GLU A 33 -4.00 -4.52 -7.48
N ILE A 34 -4.54 -4.74 -6.27
CA ILE A 34 -5.95 -5.09 -6.07
C ILE A 34 -6.86 -4.01 -6.63
N ARG A 35 -6.60 -2.72 -6.32
CA ARG A 35 -7.38 -1.59 -6.84
C ARG A 35 -7.34 -1.54 -8.37
N LYS A 36 -6.16 -1.77 -8.98
CA LYS A 36 -5.97 -1.78 -10.43
C LYS A 36 -6.72 -2.94 -11.06
N ALA A 37 -6.62 -4.15 -10.51
CA ALA A 37 -7.35 -5.32 -10.97
C ALA A 37 -8.87 -5.14 -10.85
N ARG A 38 -9.35 -4.61 -9.71
CA ARG A 38 -10.75 -4.28 -9.45
C ARG A 38 -11.30 -3.33 -10.51
N LYS A 39 -10.59 -2.24 -10.78
CA LYS A 39 -10.97 -1.25 -11.81
C LYS A 39 -11.01 -1.87 -13.21
N ARG A 40 -10.01 -2.66 -13.60
CA ARG A 40 -9.97 -3.35 -14.91
C ARG A 40 -11.16 -4.30 -15.12
N ARG A 41 -11.71 -4.85 -14.03
CA ARG A 41 -12.90 -5.73 -14.04
C ARG A 41 -14.22 -4.99 -13.81
N ASN A 42 -14.21 -3.65 -13.76
CA ASN A 42 -15.38 -2.81 -13.46
C ASN A 42 -16.11 -3.19 -12.15
N LEU A 43 -15.38 -3.69 -11.16
CA LEU A 43 -15.94 -4.07 -9.87
C LEU A 43 -15.98 -2.87 -8.92
N THR A 44 -17.07 -2.70 -8.18
CA THR A 44 -17.11 -1.84 -6.99
C THR A 44 -16.33 -2.48 -5.84
N GLN A 45 -15.98 -1.70 -4.82
CA GLN A 45 -15.32 -2.26 -3.62
C GLN A 45 -16.24 -3.29 -2.93
N ARG A 46 -17.56 -3.07 -2.91
CA ARG A 46 -18.56 -4.02 -2.41
C ARG A 46 -18.50 -5.36 -3.10
N GLN A 47 -18.48 -5.33 -4.44
CA GLN A 47 -18.45 -6.53 -5.26
C GLN A 47 -17.13 -7.28 -5.09
N LEU A 48 -16.01 -6.57 -4.98
CA LEU A 48 -14.73 -7.20 -4.65
C LEU A 48 -14.77 -7.89 -3.28
N ALA A 49 -15.30 -7.23 -2.26
CA ALA A 49 -15.40 -7.80 -0.91
C ALA A 49 -16.27 -9.07 -0.89
N GLN A 50 -17.42 -9.04 -1.57
CA GLN A 50 -18.30 -10.21 -1.74
C GLN A 50 -17.57 -11.39 -2.42
N LEU A 51 -16.80 -11.13 -3.48
CA LEU A 51 -16.02 -12.16 -4.18
C LEU A 51 -14.87 -12.72 -3.33
N ALA A 52 -14.26 -11.87 -2.49
CA ALA A 52 -13.17 -12.23 -1.61
C ALA A 52 -13.63 -12.91 -0.30
N GLY A 53 -14.95 -12.95 -0.04
CA GLY A 53 -15.48 -13.42 1.24
C GLY A 53 -15.14 -12.49 2.41
N THR A 54 -14.95 -11.19 2.16
CA THR A 54 -14.60 -10.19 3.18
C THR A 54 -15.69 -9.12 3.31
N THR A 55 -15.60 -8.31 4.36
CA THR A 55 -16.43 -7.10 4.51
C THR A 55 -15.86 -5.95 3.69
N GLN A 56 -16.72 -5.03 3.24
CA GLN A 56 -16.34 -3.82 2.50
C GLN A 56 -15.96 -2.69 3.44
#